data_AF-A0A380ZJS9-F1
#
_entry.id   AF-A0A380ZJS9-F1
#
_cell.length_a   1.000
_cell.length_b   1.000
_cell.length_c   1.000
_cell.angle_alpha   90.00
_cell.angle_beta   90.00
_cell.angle_gamma   90.00
#
_symmetry.space_group_name_H-M   'P 1'
#
loop_
_entity.id
_entity.type
_entity.pdbx_description
1 polymer ?
#
loop_
_entity_poly.entity_id
_entity_poly.type
_entity_poly.pdbx_seq_one_letter_code
_entity_poly.pdbx_strand_id
1 'polypeptide(L)'
;MWQLDWSKLAEVLTYNAKQPMIFSSGLFLFLFLGFSLIYMLLQKKDTARILFVTLFSYYFYYKSSGFYFFLLGVVTVTDFLLAGRMANTETQWKRRVLLLASLGINLGLLCYFKYTNFFYQILAPLWNGKFQPLDIFLPVGISFFTFQSLSYTIDVYRRELVPLNRLLDYTFYVSFFPQLVAGPIVRARDFIPQIRQPLFVSSEMFGTGVFFIISGLFKKAVISDYISVNFVERIFDNPALYSGVENLFGVYGYALQIYCDFSGYSDMAIGFALLLGFRFPMNFNSPYKADSITDFWHRWHISLSTWLRDYLYISLGGNRKGKVRTYINLCLTMLLGGLWHGASWNFVIWGGFHGIALAAQKFWRNLLHKPKTATSKGIRKFFAVLITFNFVCFCWIFFRNTTFEASVVMLKQICTAFHPEVFMQLIEGYWKVFVLMGIGYLLHFAPDSWQNACCRGVVKLPLLGKALLLVVLIYLVIQIKSSDIQPFIYFQF
;
A
#
# COMPACT_ATOMS: atom_id res chain seq x y z
N MET A 1 41.36 3.67 17.17
CA MET A 1 40.88 2.35 17.65
C MET A 1 39.36 2.42 17.62
N TRP A 2 38.69 1.73 16.69
CA TRP A 2 37.23 1.75 16.60
C TRP A 2 36.66 0.93 17.75
N GLN A 3 36.31 1.57 18.87
CA GLN A 3 35.57 0.88 19.92
C GLN A 3 34.18 0.57 19.37
N LEU A 4 33.89 -0.72 19.17
CA LEU A 4 32.54 -1.18 18.87
C LEU A 4 31.69 -0.90 20.11
N ASP A 5 30.76 0.03 19.95
CA ASP A 5 29.77 0.36 20.96
C ASP A 5 28.72 -0.75 21.00
N TRP A 6 28.88 -1.66 21.97
CA TRP A 6 27.98 -2.79 22.19
C TRP A 6 26.53 -2.37 22.45
N SER A 7 26.31 -1.16 22.96
CA SER A 7 24.96 -0.61 23.17
C SER A 7 24.24 -0.34 21.84
N LYS A 8 24.94 0.24 20.86
CA LYS A 8 24.40 0.45 19.50
C LYS A 8 24.15 -0.87 18.77
N LEU A 9 25.00 -1.87 18.96
CA LEU A 9 24.74 -3.22 18.44
C LEU A 9 23.47 -3.84 19.04
N ALA A 10 23.26 -3.67 20.34
CA ALA A 10 22.04 -4.12 21.00
C ALA A 10 20.79 -3.37 20.48
N GLU A 11 20.88 -2.06 20.22
CA GLU A 11 19.79 -1.29 19.60
C GLU A 11 19.45 -1.77 18.18
N VAL A 12 20.46 -2.12 17.38
CA VAL A 12 20.24 -2.68 16.03
C VAL A 12 19.48 -4.00 16.11
N LEU A 13 19.76 -4.84 17.12
CA LEU A 13 19.15 -6.16 17.27
C LEU A 13 17.81 -6.15 18.03
N THR A 14 17.54 -5.17 18.89
CA THR A 14 16.32 -5.14 19.71
C THR A 14 15.13 -4.50 19.00
N TYR A 15 13.95 -5.08 19.10
CA TYR A 15 12.71 -4.48 18.60
C TYR A 15 12.31 -3.25 19.43
N ASN A 16 11.91 -2.17 18.75
CA ASN A 16 11.33 -0.98 19.38
C ASN A 16 9.99 -0.66 18.72
N ALA A 17 8.90 -0.80 19.47
CA ALA A 17 7.53 -0.57 18.99
C ALA A 17 7.27 0.87 18.54
N LYS A 18 8.03 1.85 19.05
CA LYS A 18 7.88 3.27 18.68
C LYS A 18 8.58 3.64 17.38
N GLN A 19 9.51 2.80 16.90
CA GLN A 19 10.32 3.07 15.71
C GLN A 19 10.41 1.82 14.83
N PRO A 20 9.30 1.40 14.21
CA PRO A 20 9.30 0.25 13.31
C PRO A 20 10.22 0.52 12.12
N MET A 21 10.94 -0.51 11.69
CA MET A 21 11.82 -0.41 10.54
C MET A 21 11.01 -0.23 9.24
N ILE A 22 11.30 0.83 8.49
CA ILE A 22 10.70 1.11 7.19
C ILE A 22 11.78 1.44 6.16
N PHE A 23 11.44 1.35 4.88
CA PHE A 23 12.38 1.57 3.78
C PHE A 23 13.00 2.97 3.74
N SER A 24 12.28 3.97 4.23
CA SER A 24 12.78 5.35 4.33
C SER A 24 13.68 5.59 5.54
N SER A 25 13.85 4.61 6.43
CA SER A 25 14.74 4.75 7.59
C SER A 25 16.21 4.62 7.18
N GLY A 26 17.06 5.47 7.75
CA GLY A 26 18.51 5.43 7.48
C GLY A 26 19.14 4.08 7.87
N LEU A 27 18.67 3.48 8.97
CA LEU A 27 19.11 2.14 9.41
C LEU A 27 18.83 1.08 8.35
N PHE A 28 17.62 1.06 7.77
CA PHE A 28 17.30 0.11 6.71
C PHE A 28 18.21 0.29 5.49
N LEU A 29 18.41 1.53 5.01
CA LEU A 29 19.27 1.80 3.86
C LEU A 29 20.70 1.33 4.09
N PHE A 30 21.25 1.57 5.29
CA PHE A 30 22.59 1.12 5.66
C PHE A 30 22.68 -0.42 5.71
N LEU A 31 21.72 -1.08 6.37
CA LEU A 31 21.67 -2.55 6.42
C LEU A 31 21.49 -3.16 5.03
N PHE A 32 20.71 -2.51 4.15
CA PHE A 32 20.49 -2.97 2.78
C PHE A 32 21.77 -2.93 1.94
N LEU A 33 22.66 -1.96 2.17
CA LEU A 33 23.98 -1.93 1.50
C LEU A 33 24.83 -3.13 1.90
N GLY A 34 24.94 -3.42 3.21
CA GLY A 34 25.65 -4.60 3.71
C GLY A 34 25.02 -5.91 3.22
N PHE A 35 23.69 -5.99 3.25
CA PHE A 35 22.91 -7.09 2.70
C PHE A 35 23.21 -7.31 1.21
N SER A 36 23.26 -6.25 0.41
CA SER A 36 23.52 -6.32 -1.03
C SER A 36 24.90 -6.90 -1.34
N LEU A 37 25.92 -6.56 -0.54
CA LEU A 37 27.26 -7.13 -0.69
C LEU A 37 27.25 -8.65 -0.48
N ILE A 38 26.66 -9.13 0.63
CA ILE A 38 26.56 -10.56 0.92
C ILE A 38 25.70 -11.26 -0.13
N TYR A 39 24.59 -10.65 -0.55
CA TYR A 39 23.70 -11.17 -1.58
C TYR A 39 24.45 -11.42 -2.91
N MET A 40 25.32 -10.50 -3.33
CA MET A 40 26.16 -10.67 -4.52
C MET A 40 27.20 -11.78 -4.37
N LEU A 41 27.80 -11.95 -3.17
CA LEU A 41 28.73 -13.06 -2.91
C LEU A 41 28.04 -14.43 -3.04
N LEU A 42 26.74 -14.50 -2.75
CA LEU A 42 25.91 -15.70 -2.86
C LEU A 42 25.31 -15.93 -4.25
N GLN A 43 25.66 -15.14 -5.27
CA GLN A 43 25.03 -15.17 -6.60
C GLN A 43 24.99 -16.57 -7.26
N LYS A 44 26.03 -17.41 -7.04
CA LYS A 44 26.13 -18.78 -7.60
C LYS A 44 25.56 -19.87 -6.69
N LYS A 45 24.98 -19.51 -5.54
CA LYS A 45 24.53 -20.44 -4.49
C LYS A 45 23.05 -20.21 -4.18
N ASP A 46 22.16 -20.63 -5.08
CA ASP A 46 20.74 -20.29 -5.02
C ASP A 46 20.07 -20.59 -3.67
N THR A 47 20.29 -21.78 -3.10
CA THR A 47 19.69 -22.14 -1.80
C THR A 47 20.22 -21.27 -0.66
N ALA A 48 21.53 -20.97 -0.63
CA ALA A 48 22.11 -20.10 0.38
C ALA A 48 21.62 -18.65 0.22
N ARG A 49 21.49 -18.17 -1.02
CA ARG A 49 20.94 -16.86 -1.35
C ARG A 49 19.49 -16.72 -0.90
N ILE A 50 18.64 -17.71 -1.21
CA ILE A 50 17.24 -17.75 -0.78
C ILE A 50 17.15 -17.76 0.75
N LEU A 51 17.93 -18.63 1.43
CA LEU A 51 17.96 -18.68 2.89
C LEU A 51 18.39 -17.34 3.49
N PHE A 52 19.45 -16.72 2.96
CA PHE A 52 19.95 -15.42 3.42
C PHE A 52 18.89 -14.31 3.30
N VAL A 53 18.21 -14.22 2.16
CA VAL A 53 17.13 -13.24 1.96
C VAL A 53 15.95 -13.52 2.90
N THR A 54 15.57 -14.79 3.09
CA THR A 54 14.52 -15.17 4.03
C THR A 54 14.88 -14.75 5.46
N LEU A 55 16.10 -15.02 5.92
CA LEU A 55 16.56 -14.62 7.25
C LEU A 55 16.56 -13.09 7.42
N PHE A 56 17.07 -12.36 6.42
CA PHE A 56 17.01 -10.89 6.43
C PHE A 56 15.57 -10.38 6.47
N SER A 57 14.66 -11.04 5.76
CA SER A 57 13.26 -10.63 5.71
C SER A 57 12.53 -10.88 7.02
N TYR A 58 12.81 -11.99 7.70
CA TYR A 58 12.32 -12.26 9.05
C TYR A 58 12.88 -11.27 10.07
N TYR A 59 14.17 -10.92 9.97
CA TYR A 59 14.76 -9.87 10.80
C TYR A 59 14.10 -8.51 10.55
N PHE A 60 13.90 -8.13 9.29
CA PHE A 60 13.19 -6.90 8.91
C PHE A 60 11.77 -6.86 9.50
N TYR A 61 11.04 -7.97 9.39
CA TYR A 61 9.69 -8.07 9.95
C TYR A 61 9.68 -8.04 11.48
N TYR A 62 10.64 -8.70 12.14
CA TYR A 62 10.82 -8.61 13.58
C TYR A 62 11.09 -7.16 14.03
N LYS A 63 11.94 -6.41 13.33
CA LYS A 63 12.17 -4.99 13.62
C LYS A 63 10.96 -4.10 13.30
N SER A 64 10.03 -4.56 12.47
CA SER A 64 8.81 -3.83 12.11
C SER A 64 7.61 -4.17 13.01
N SER A 65 7.54 -5.38 13.55
CA SER A 65 6.35 -5.92 14.24
C SER A 65 6.66 -6.83 15.41
N GLY A 66 7.88 -6.82 15.97
CA GLY A 66 8.25 -7.63 17.13
C GLY A 66 8.05 -9.13 16.89
N PHE A 67 7.57 -9.84 17.92
CA PHE A 67 7.40 -11.30 17.88
C PHE A 67 6.28 -11.80 16.98
N TYR A 68 5.50 -10.92 16.34
CA TYR A 68 4.44 -11.35 15.43
C TYR A 68 4.97 -11.99 14.13
N PHE A 69 6.29 -12.05 13.91
CA PHE A 69 6.88 -12.88 12.84
C PHE A 69 6.57 -14.37 13.00
N PHE A 70 6.27 -14.85 14.21
CA PHE A 70 5.80 -16.21 14.43
C PHE A 70 4.46 -16.48 13.72
N LEU A 71 3.58 -15.47 13.66
CA LEU A 71 2.31 -15.56 12.93
C LEU A 71 2.54 -15.81 11.43
N LEU A 72 3.51 -15.10 10.85
CA LEU A 72 3.93 -15.30 9.46
C LEU A 72 4.41 -16.74 9.24
N GLY A 73 5.18 -17.28 10.19
CA GLY A 73 5.61 -18.68 10.18
C GLY A 73 4.44 -19.68 10.23
N VAL A 74 3.45 -19.45 11.10
CA VAL A 74 2.25 -20.30 11.20
C VAL A 74 1.48 -20.30 9.89
N VAL A 75 1.17 -19.13 9.33
CA VAL A 75 0.50 -19.00 8.02
C VAL A 75 1.29 -19.71 6.93
N THR A 76 2.61 -19.49 6.89
CA THR A 76 3.50 -20.11 5.90
C THR A 76 3.47 -21.64 5.96
N VAL A 77 3.61 -22.24 7.14
CA VAL A 77 3.63 -23.70 7.28
C VAL A 77 2.25 -24.29 6.97
N THR A 78 1.19 -23.68 7.51
CA THR A 78 -0.18 -24.19 7.32
C THR A 78 -0.60 -24.16 5.85
N ASP A 79 -0.41 -23.04 5.16
CA ASP A 79 -0.79 -22.92 3.75
C ASP A 79 0.10 -23.75 2.82
N PHE A 80 1.39 -23.92 3.13
CA PHE A 80 2.27 -24.84 2.40
C PHE A 80 1.72 -26.27 2.44
N LEU A 81 1.40 -26.76 3.64
CA LEU A 81 0.89 -28.11 3.85
C LEU A 81 -0.49 -28.31 3.23
N LEU A 82 -1.39 -27.33 3.39
CA LEU A 82 -2.75 -27.41 2.82
C LEU A 82 -2.71 -27.37 1.29
N ALA A 83 -1.90 -26.50 0.68
CA ALA A 83 -1.74 -26.45 -0.77
C ALA A 83 -1.13 -27.74 -1.34
N GLY A 84 -0.11 -28.29 -0.68
CA GLY A 84 0.50 -29.56 -1.07
C GLY A 84 -0.51 -30.72 -1.01
N ARG A 85 -1.28 -30.83 0.08
CA ARG A 85 -2.36 -31.83 0.20
C ARG A 85 -3.46 -31.63 -0.84
N MET A 86 -3.79 -30.38 -1.15
CA MET A 86 -4.83 -30.03 -2.12
C MET A 86 -4.45 -30.45 -3.55
N ALA A 87 -3.17 -30.35 -3.91
CA ALA A 87 -2.69 -30.83 -5.22
C ALA A 87 -2.79 -32.34 -5.37
N ASN A 88 -2.51 -33.10 -4.31
CA ASN A 88 -2.59 -34.57 -4.31
C ASN A 88 -4.02 -35.10 -4.11
N THR A 89 -5.01 -34.23 -4.00
CA THR A 89 -6.42 -34.61 -3.80
C THR A 89 -7.20 -34.46 -5.09
N GLU A 90 -7.74 -35.57 -5.61
CA GLU A 90 -8.59 -35.56 -6.81
C GLU A 90 -10.04 -35.17 -6.50
N THR A 91 -10.55 -35.58 -5.32
CA THR A 91 -11.94 -35.36 -4.93
C THR A 91 -12.23 -33.87 -4.67
N GLN A 92 -13.15 -33.29 -5.46
CA GLN A 92 -13.43 -31.85 -5.44
C GLN A 92 -13.92 -31.32 -4.09
N TRP A 93 -14.79 -32.04 -3.39
CA TRP A 93 -15.29 -31.57 -2.08
C TRP A 93 -14.17 -31.54 -1.03
N LYS A 94 -13.25 -32.53 -1.03
CA LYS A 94 -12.09 -32.56 -0.13
C LYS A 94 -11.16 -31.39 -0.40
N ARG A 95 -10.88 -31.09 -1.68
CA ARG A 95 -10.11 -29.88 -2.07
C ARG A 95 -10.78 -28.61 -1.56
N ARG A 96 -12.12 -28.52 -1.66
CA ARG A 96 -12.88 -27.38 -1.17
C ARG A 96 -12.77 -27.23 0.35
N VAL A 97 -12.81 -28.33 1.11
CA VAL A 97 -12.59 -28.30 2.57
C VAL A 97 -11.17 -27.82 2.90
N LEU A 98 -10.14 -28.30 2.20
CA LEU A 98 -8.76 -27.85 2.40
C LEU A 98 -8.60 -26.35 2.09
N LEU A 99 -9.25 -25.86 1.03
CA LEU A 99 -9.29 -24.43 0.73
C LEU A 99 -9.99 -23.67 1.86
N LEU A 100 -11.18 -24.09 2.28
CA LEU A 100 -11.93 -23.44 3.35
C LEU A 100 -11.16 -23.42 4.67
N ALA A 101 -10.38 -24.45 4.98
CA ALA A 101 -9.48 -24.47 6.12
C ALA A 101 -8.38 -23.39 6.01
N SER A 102 -7.72 -23.27 4.84
CA SER A 102 -6.74 -22.21 4.59
C SER A 102 -7.36 -20.80 4.68
N LEU A 103 -8.53 -20.61 4.06
CA LEU A 103 -9.28 -19.35 4.14
C LEU A 103 -9.66 -19.04 5.59
N GLY A 104 -10.12 -20.03 6.34
CA GLY A 104 -10.53 -19.90 7.74
C GLY A 104 -9.39 -19.52 8.67
N ILE A 105 -8.20 -20.10 8.49
CA ILE A 105 -7.00 -19.73 9.26
C ILE A 105 -6.59 -18.29 8.94
N ASN A 106 -6.40 -17.98 7.65
CA ASN A 106 -5.93 -16.66 7.21
C ASN A 106 -6.89 -15.53 7.58
N LEU A 107 -8.17 -15.69 7.23
CA LEU A 107 -9.19 -14.70 7.55
C LEU A 107 -9.53 -14.69 9.04
N GLY A 108 -9.41 -15.82 9.74
CA GLY A 108 -9.60 -15.89 11.19
C GLY A 108 -8.56 -15.09 11.95
N LEU A 109 -7.28 -15.20 11.58
CA LEU A 109 -6.20 -14.38 12.13
C LEU A 109 -6.43 -12.88 11.83
N LEU A 110 -6.80 -12.55 10.59
CA LEU A 110 -7.11 -11.18 10.21
C LEU A 110 -8.33 -10.64 11.00
N CYS A 111 -9.39 -11.43 11.14
CA CYS A 111 -10.57 -11.11 11.96
C CYS A 111 -10.20 -10.83 13.42
N TYR A 112 -9.39 -11.69 14.02
CA TYR A 112 -8.96 -11.55 15.41
C TYR A 112 -8.15 -10.26 15.63
N PHE A 113 -7.08 -10.07 14.85
CA PHE A 113 -6.16 -8.94 15.08
C PHE A 113 -6.73 -7.60 14.63
N LYS A 114 -7.53 -7.56 13.56
CA LYS A 114 -8.01 -6.29 12.96
C LYS A 114 -9.44 -5.93 13.33
N TYR A 115 -10.35 -6.90 13.48
CA TYR A 115 -11.79 -6.61 13.55
C TYR A 115 -12.44 -6.92 14.90
N THR A 116 -11.74 -7.54 15.85
CA THR A 116 -12.31 -7.90 17.17
C THR A 116 -12.92 -6.71 17.88
N ASN A 117 -12.18 -5.59 18.01
CA ASN A 117 -12.69 -4.40 18.70
C ASN A 117 -13.88 -3.75 17.95
N PHE A 118 -13.87 -3.77 16.62
CA PHE A 118 -14.98 -3.24 15.82
C PHE A 118 -16.26 -4.07 16.01
N PHE A 119 -16.17 -5.40 15.95
CA PHE A 119 -17.32 -6.26 16.23
C PHE A 119 -17.76 -6.16 17.70
N TYR A 120 -16.83 -6.06 18.65
CA TYR A 120 -17.17 -5.89 20.05
C TYR A 120 -17.93 -4.58 20.30
N GLN A 121 -17.51 -3.48 19.67
CA GLN A 121 -18.22 -2.20 19.74
C GLN A 121 -19.66 -2.30 19.25
N ILE A 122 -19.90 -3.06 18.17
CA ILE A 122 -21.24 -3.24 17.58
C ILE A 122 -22.11 -4.18 18.42
N LEU A 123 -21.52 -5.26 18.96
CA LEU A 123 -22.27 -6.34 19.62
C LEU A 123 -22.46 -6.10 21.12
N ALA A 124 -21.56 -5.37 21.80
CA ALA A 124 -21.65 -5.13 23.24
C ALA A 124 -23.02 -4.57 23.71
N PRO A 125 -23.65 -3.62 22.99
CA PRO A 125 -24.96 -3.10 23.36
C PRO A 125 -26.08 -4.15 23.32
N LEU A 126 -25.95 -5.22 22.52
CA LEU A 126 -27.00 -6.25 22.37
C LEU A 126 -27.26 -7.05 23.65
N TRP A 127 -26.29 -7.11 24.55
CA TRP A 127 -26.40 -7.76 25.86
C TRP A 127 -26.18 -6.78 27.02
N ASN A 128 -26.47 -5.48 26.80
CA ASN A 128 -26.26 -4.40 27.78
C ASN A 128 -24.81 -4.30 28.31
N GLY A 129 -23.84 -4.77 27.52
CA GLY A 129 -22.43 -4.65 27.84
C GLY A 129 -21.90 -3.26 27.52
N LYS A 130 -20.94 -2.79 28.31
CA LYS A 130 -20.16 -1.59 27.98
C LYS A 130 -18.97 -1.98 27.11
N PHE A 131 -18.75 -1.26 26.02
CA PHE A 131 -17.57 -1.45 25.18
C PHE A 131 -16.32 -1.01 25.95
N GLN A 132 -15.36 -1.92 26.08
CA GLN A 132 -14.02 -1.68 26.64
C GLN A 132 -13.00 -2.25 25.65
N PRO A 133 -12.27 -1.43 24.89
CA PRO A 133 -11.40 -1.94 23.83
C PRO A 133 -10.37 -2.91 24.42
N LEU A 134 -10.23 -4.08 23.78
CA LEU A 134 -9.21 -5.05 24.12
C LEU A 134 -7.86 -4.56 23.60
N ASP A 135 -6.80 -4.72 24.41
CA ASP A 135 -5.43 -4.39 24.03
C ASP A 135 -4.86 -5.49 23.11
N ILE A 136 -5.25 -5.40 21.84
CA ILE A 136 -4.82 -6.31 20.78
C ILE A 136 -3.87 -5.53 19.87
N PHE A 137 -2.60 -5.89 19.89
CA PHE A 137 -1.62 -5.32 18.96
C PHE A 137 -1.89 -5.81 17.54
N LEU A 138 -1.99 -4.88 16.58
CA LEU A 138 -2.17 -5.17 15.17
C LEU A 138 -0.80 -5.38 14.49
N PRO A 139 -0.46 -6.59 14.03
CA PRO A 139 0.83 -6.83 13.38
C PRO A 139 0.92 -6.11 12.05
N VAL A 140 2.00 -5.36 11.83
CA VAL A 140 2.19 -4.61 10.60
C VAL A 140 2.28 -5.58 9.42
N GLY A 141 1.57 -5.30 8.33
CA GLY A 141 1.60 -6.14 7.13
C GLY A 141 0.71 -7.39 7.18
N ILE A 142 -0.02 -7.66 8.28
CA ILE A 142 -0.95 -8.79 8.37
C ILE A 142 -1.92 -8.86 7.19
N SER A 143 -2.51 -7.72 6.84
CA SER A 143 -3.43 -7.64 5.70
C SER A 143 -2.77 -7.98 4.36
N PHE A 144 -1.50 -7.64 4.17
CA PHE A 144 -0.76 -7.85 2.93
C PHE A 144 -0.34 -9.31 2.76
N PHE A 145 0.34 -9.90 3.75
CA PHE A 145 0.75 -11.31 3.63
C PHE A 145 -0.44 -12.25 3.65
N THR A 146 -1.54 -11.92 4.35
CA THR A 146 -2.79 -12.68 4.25
C THR A 146 -3.28 -12.72 2.79
N PHE A 147 -3.30 -11.58 2.08
CA PHE A 147 -3.76 -11.56 0.67
C PHE A 147 -2.81 -12.32 -0.27
N GLN A 148 -1.50 -12.25 -0.03
CA GLN A 148 -0.51 -13.05 -0.77
C GLN A 148 -0.70 -14.54 -0.54
N SER A 149 -0.92 -14.96 0.71
CA SER A 149 -1.14 -16.36 1.08
C SER A 149 -2.44 -16.91 0.49
N LEU A 150 -3.52 -16.13 0.60
CA LEU A 150 -4.81 -16.45 -0.01
C LEU A 150 -4.72 -16.57 -1.53
N SER A 151 -3.97 -15.70 -2.21
CA SER A 151 -3.80 -15.80 -3.68
C SER A 151 -3.18 -17.14 -4.08
N TYR A 152 -2.18 -17.60 -3.34
CA TYR A 152 -1.50 -18.87 -3.58
C TYR A 152 -2.45 -20.06 -3.40
N THR A 153 -3.17 -20.15 -2.27
CA THR A 153 -4.05 -21.30 -2.00
C THR A 153 -5.28 -21.32 -2.91
N ILE A 154 -5.81 -20.15 -3.28
CA ILE A 154 -6.90 -20.05 -4.27
C ILE A 154 -6.42 -20.46 -5.66
N ASP A 155 -5.24 -20.02 -6.11
CA ASP A 155 -4.72 -20.38 -7.44
C ASP A 155 -4.39 -21.88 -7.54
N VAL A 156 -3.86 -22.49 -6.48
CA VAL A 156 -3.67 -23.95 -6.39
C VAL A 156 -5.02 -24.68 -6.42
N TYR A 157 -6.03 -24.18 -5.70
CA TYR A 157 -7.38 -24.74 -5.74
C TYR A 157 -7.97 -24.70 -7.15
N ARG A 158 -7.86 -23.55 -7.83
CA ARG A 158 -8.32 -23.32 -9.21
C ARG A 158 -7.49 -24.05 -10.27
N ARG A 159 -6.38 -24.70 -9.89
CA ARG A 159 -5.40 -25.34 -10.80
C ARG A 159 -4.74 -24.35 -11.76
N GLU A 160 -4.66 -23.08 -11.38
CA GLU A 160 -3.92 -22.05 -12.12
C GLU A 160 -2.43 -22.05 -11.74
N LEU A 161 -2.06 -22.71 -10.64
CA LEU A 161 -0.70 -22.78 -10.13
C LEU A 161 -0.40 -24.17 -9.57
N VAL A 162 0.79 -24.69 -9.85
CA VAL A 162 1.34 -25.89 -9.18
C VAL A 162 1.95 -25.46 -7.85
N PRO A 163 1.62 -26.11 -6.70
CA PRO A 163 2.18 -25.71 -5.43
C PRO A 163 3.70 -25.92 -5.39
N LEU A 164 4.38 -25.12 -4.57
CA LEU A 164 5.80 -25.27 -4.30
C LEU A 164 6.08 -26.56 -3.54
N ASN A 165 7.19 -27.22 -3.88
CA ASN A 165 7.61 -28.49 -3.26
C ASN A 165 8.55 -28.29 -2.06
N ARG A 166 9.05 -27.07 -1.85
CA ARG A 166 10.03 -26.74 -0.81
C ARG A 166 9.48 -25.66 0.09
N LEU A 167 9.44 -25.93 1.40
CA LEU A 167 8.99 -24.96 2.39
C LEU A 167 9.78 -23.65 2.29
N LEU A 168 11.11 -23.74 2.14
CA LEU A 168 11.99 -22.57 2.01
C LEU A 168 11.60 -21.64 0.86
N ASP A 169 11.17 -22.19 -0.28
CA ASP A 169 10.78 -21.37 -1.45
C ASP A 169 9.45 -20.66 -1.18
N TYR A 170 8.54 -21.32 -0.47
CA TYR A 170 7.27 -20.71 -0.07
C TYR A 170 7.46 -19.66 1.03
N THR A 171 8.32 -19.95 2.01
CA THR A 171 8.74 -18.99 3.04
C THR A 171 9.38 -17.77 2.39
N PHE A 172 10.27 -17.95 1.41
CA PHE A 172 10.86 -16.85 0.66
C PHE A 172 9.78 -16.00 -0.03
N TYR A 173 8.84 -16.63 -0.73
CA TYR A 173 7.72 -15.92 -1.37
C TYR A 173 6.92 -15.07 -0.37
N VAL A 174 6.42 -15.67 0.71
CA VAL A 174 5.54 -14.98 1.66
C VAL A 174 6.31 -13.92 2.46
N SER A 175 7.58 -14.16 2.78
CA SER A 175 8.37 -13.26 3.62
C SER A 175 9.17 -12.21 2.85
N PHE A 176 9.27 -12.26 1.51
CA PHE A 176 10.17 -11.38 0.75
C PHE A 176 10.00 -9.90 1.14
N PHE A 177 11.01 -9.34 1.83
CA PHE A 177 10.86 -8.06 2.52
C PHE A 177 10.38 -6.88 1.65
N PRO A 178 10.73 -6.76 0.34
CA PRO A 178 10.25 -5.65 -0.47
C PRO A 178 8.71 -5.59 -0.58
N GLN A 179 8.03 -6.72 -0.47
CA GLN A 179 6.56 -6.77 -0.53
C GLN A 179 5.87 -6.96 0.83
N LEU A 180 6.59 -7.45 1.84
CA LEU A 180 6.00 -8.02 3.06
C LEU A 180 5.13 -7.04 3.85
N VAL A 181 5.62 -5.81 4.03
CA VAL A 181 5.01 -4.85 4.97
C VAL A 181 3.95 -3.98 4.28
N ALA A 182 4.27 -3.42 3.12
CA ALA A 182 3.35 -2.55 2.36
C ALA A 182 3.72 -2.38 0.87
N GLY A 183 4.46 -3.34 0.29
CA GLY A 183 4.78 -3.28 -1.14
C GLY A 183 3.58 -3.66 -2.01
N PRO A 184 3.74 -3.69 -3.35
CA PRO A 184 2.73 -4.23 -4.24
C PRO A 184 2.32 -5.65 -3.81
N ILE A 185 1.01 -5.96 -3.83
CA ILE A 185 0.50 -7.31 -3.58
C ILE A 185 0.83 -8.17 -4.80
N VAL A 186 2.02 -8.78 -4.80
CA VAL A 186 2.47 -9.62 -5.91
C VAL A 186 1.80 -10.98 -5.81
N ARG A 187 1.30 -11.46 -6.95
CA ARG A 187 0.62 -12.76 -7.03
C ARG A 187 1.66 -13.86 -7.09
N ALA A 188 1.32 -14.99 -6.49
CA ALA A 188 2.14 -16.20 -6.51
C ALA A 188 2.57 -16.59 -7.93
N ARG A 189 1.65 -16.58 -8.90
CA ARG A 189 1.94 -16.92 -10.31
C ARG A 189 2.96 -16.02 -11.01
N ASP A 190 3.07 -14.76 -10.58
CA ASP A 190 3.96 -13.78 -11.20
C ASP A 190 5.35 -13.81 -10.53
N PHE A 191 5.40 -14.11 -9.23
CA PHE A 191 6.64 -14.09 -8.43
C PHE A 191 7.36 -15.43 -8.37
N ILE A 192 6.64 -16.53 -8.13
CA ILE A 192 7.22 -17.86 -7.91
C ILE A 192 8.16 -18.31 -9.04
N PRO A 193 7.83 -18.10 -10.33
CA PRO A 193 8.72 -18.48 -11.43
C PRO A 193 10.10 -17.79 -11.41
N GLN A 194 10.24 -16.67 -10.67
CA GLN A 194 11.47 -15.89 -10.57
C GLN A 194 12.42 -16.38 -9.45
N ILE A 195 11.94 -17.13 -8.44
CA ILE A 195 12.68 -17.40 -7.18
C ILE A 195 14.01 -18.13 -7.39
N ARG A 196 14.01 -19.17 -8.24
CA ARG A 196 15.18 -20.02 -8.51
C ARG A 196 15.84 -19.77 -9.87
N GLN A 197 15.56 -18.61 -10.48
CA GLN A 197 16.29 -18.21 -11.68
C GLN A 197 17.71 -17.77 -11.30
N PRO A 198 18.70 -17.96 -12.20
CA PRO A 198 20.03 -17.37 -12.02
C PRO A 198 19.95 -15.86 -11.80
N LEU A 199 20.73 -15.34 -10.85
CA LEU A 199 20.72 -13.91 -10.55
C LEU A 199 21.19 -13.12 -11.78
N PHE A 200 20.33 -12.23 -12.27
CA PHE A 200 20.64 -11.33 -13.37
C PHE A 200 20.07 -9.93 -13.07
N VAL A 201 20.95 -8.94 -12.99
CA VAL A 201 20.61 -7.53 -12.82
C VAL A 201 21.27 -6.75 -13.94
N SER A 202 20.51 -6.39 -14.97
CA SER A 202 21.02 -5.57 -16.07
C SER A 202 21.31 -4.14 -15.60
N SER A 203 22.13 -3.39 -16.35
CA SER A 203 22.37 -1.96 -16.08
C SER A 203 21.07 -1.15 -16.08
N GLU A 204 20.09 -1.55 -16.91
CA GLU A 204 18.76 -0.94 -16.94
C GLU A 204 17.97 -1.24 -15.65
N MET A 205 17.96 -2.50 -15.18
CA MET A 205 17.32 -2.86 -13.91
C MET A 205 17.95 -2.12 -12.74
N PHE A 206 19.29 -2.08 -12.69
CA PHE A 206 20.02 -1.37 -11.65
C PHE A 206 19.69 0.13 -11.65
N GLY A 207 19.81 0.79 -12.80
CA GLY A 207 19.53 2.22 -12.92
C GLY A 207 18.07 2.59 -12.66
N THR A 208 17.13 1.77 -13.12
CA THR A 208 15.70 1.95 -12.86
C THR A 208 15.39 1.73 -11.38
N GLY A 209 16.02 0.74 -10.74
CA GLY A 209 15.85 0.47 -9.32
C GLY A 209 16.35 1.64 -8.46
N VAL A 210 17.53 2.18 -8.78
CA VAL A 210 18.07 3.39 -8.15
C VAL A 210 17.14 4.60 -8.33
N PHE A 211 16.63 4.81 -9.56
CA PHE A 211 15.65 5.87 -9.83
C PHE A 211 14.39 5.74 -8.97
N PHE A 212 13.83 4.55 -8.85
CA PHE A 212 12.64 4.32 -8.03
C PHE A 212 12.89 4.50 -6.52
N ILE A 213 14.05 4.09 -6.01
CA ILE A 213 14.41 4.35 -4.60
C ILE A 213 14.50 5.85 -4.33
N ILE A 214 15.18 6.60 -5.20
CA ILE A 214 15.32 8.06 -5.10
C ILE A 214 13.97 8.77 -5.23
N SER A 215 13.18 8.43 -6.25
CA SER A 215 11.82 8.98 -6.43
C SER A 215 10.96 8.69 -5.21
N GLY A 216 11.03 7.46 -4.68
CA GLY A 216 10.22 7.04 -3.55
C GLY A 216 10.59 7.73 -2.24
N LEU A 217 11.90 7.86 -1.97
CA LEU A 217 12.40 8.63 -0.83
C LEU A 217 12.00 10.11 -0.92
N PHE A 218 12.10 10.73 -2.10
CA PHE A 218 11.65 12.11 -2.31
C PHE A 218 10.14 12.26 -2.06
N LYS A 219 9.31 11.44 -2.71
CA LYS A 219 7.84 11.49 -2.51
C LYS A 219 7.47 11.33 -1.03
N LYS A 220 8.01 10.31 -0.35
CA LYS A 220 7.67 10.02 1.04
C LYS A 220 8.25 11.06 2.00
N ALA A 221 9.57 11.17 2.07
CA ALA A 221 10.22 11.94 3.13
C ALA A 221 10.19 13.46 2.91
N VAL A 222 10.14 13.93 1.66
CA VAL A 222 10.19 15.37 1.35
C VAL A 222 8.81 15.97 1.18
N ILE A 223 7.92 15.29 0.44
CA ILE A 223 6.58 15.82 0.16
C ILE A 223 5.59 15.34 1.23
N SER A 224 5.40 14.03 1.34
CA SER A 224 4.34 13.46 2.20
C SER A 224 4.56 13.78 3.67
N ASP A 225 5.70 13.38 4.23
CA ASP A 225 5.97 13.51 5.68
C ASP A 225 5.94 14.98 6.11
N TYR A 226 6.47 15.89 5.27
CA TYR A 226 6.45 17.32 5.55
C TYR A 226 5.03 17.90 5.55
N ILE A 227 4.22 17.59 4.53
CA ILE A 227 2.84 18.07 4.43
C ILE A 227 1.97 17.47 5.55
N SER A 228 2.22 16.21 5.93
CA SER A 228 1.52 15.54 7.02
C SER A 228 1.65 16.31 8.33
N VAL A 229 2.88 16.45 8.82
CA VAL A 229 3.19 17.00 10.14
C VAL A 229 2.88 18.49 10.23
N ASN A 230 3.15 19.23 9.16
CA ASN A 230 3.05 20.69 9.19
C ASN A 230 1.66 21.21 8.83
N PHE A 231 0.76 20.38 8.33
CA PHE A 231 -0.54 20.85 7.85
C PHE A 231 -1.67 19.85 8.04
N VAL A 232 -1.57 18.67 7.43
CA VAL A 232 -2.71 17.74 7.34
C VAL A 232 -3.11 17.19 8.70
N GLU A 233 -2.15 16.73 9.52
CA GLU A 233 -2.43 16.23 10.88
C GLU A 233 -3.14 17.29 11.72
N ARG A 234 -2.64 18.53 11.70
CA ARG A 234 -3.19 19.64 12.48
C ARG A 234 -4.67 19.88 12.18
N ILE A 235 -5.06 19.81 10.91
CA ILE A 235 -6.44 20.01 10.46
C ILE A 235 -7.30 18.78 10.77
N PHE A 236 -6.84 17.57 10.42
CA PHE A 236 -7.63 16.35 10.59
C PHE A 236 -7.80 15.92 12.05
N ASP A 237 -6.86 16.28 12.93
CA ASP A 237 -6.98 15.96 14.35
C ASP A 237 -7.99 16.88 15.05
N ASN A 238 -8.19 18.10 14.53
CA ASN A 238 -9.10 19.10 15.14
C ASN A 238 -9.90 19.90 14.09
N PRO A 239 -10.72 19.24 13.22
CA PRO A 239 -11.36 19.91 12.09
C PRO A 239 -12.31 21.04 12.51
N ALA A 240 -12.86 20.96 13.73
CA ALA A 240 -13.76 21.98 14.28
C ALA A 240 -13.08 23.35 14.49
N LEU A 241 -11.76 23.39 14.67
CA LEU A 241 -10.99 24.62 14.94
C LEU A 241 -10.62 25.38 13.66
N TYR A 242 -10.83 24.79 12.49
CA TYR A 242 -10.46 25.37 11.20
C TYR A 242 -11.71 25.72 10.39
N SER A 243 -11.60 26.77 9.58
CA SER A 243 -12.63 27.15 8.60
C SER A 243 -12.83 26.10 7.52
N GLY A 244 -13.89 26.23 6.73
CA GLY A 244 -14.16 25.35 5.60
C GLY A 244 -13.12 25.43 4.49
N VAL A 245 -12.51 26.60 4.24
CA VAL A 245 -11.39 26.74 3.29
C VAL A 245 -10.18 25.96 3.77
N GLU A 246 -9.81 26.11 5.04
CA GLU A 246 -8.68 25.39 5.62
C GLU A 246 -8.92 23.88 5.60
N ASN A 247 -10.11 23.42 6.00
CA ASN A 247 -10.49 22.01 5.90
C ASN A 247 -10.41 21.50 4.46
N LEU A 248 -10.90 22.25 3.46
CA LEU A 248 -10.83 21.87 2.05
C LEU A 248 -9.38 21.72 1.56
N PHE A 249 -8.51 22.68 1.89
CA PHE A 249 -7.09 22.59 1.55
C PHE A 249 -6.37 21.49 2.33
N GLY A 250 -6.80 21.20 3.57
CA GLY A 250 -6.36 20.03 4.33
C GLY A 250 -6.67 18.73 3.60
N VAL A 251 -7.87 18.60 3.01
CA VAL A 251 -8.26 17.44 2.19
C VAL A 251 -7.39 17.32 0.93
N TYR A 252 -7.07 18.43 0.25
CA TYR A 252 -6.16 18.40 -0.89
C TYR A 252 -4.72 18.06 -0.47
N GLY A 253 -4.23 18.64 0.63
CA GLY A 253 -2.95 18.28 1.23
C GLY A 253 -2.90 16.78 1.54
N TYR A 254 -3.98 16.24 2.10
CA TYR A 254 -4.10 14.81 2.39
C TYR A 254 -4.10 13.95 1.11
N ALA A 255 -4.81 14.34 0.06
CA ALA A 255 -4.79 13.63 -1.22
C ALA A 255 -3.36 13.53 -1.77
N LEU A 256 -2.57 14.60 -1.70
CA LEU A 256 -1.17 14.54 -2.11
C LEU A 256 -0.33 13.68 -1.15
N GLN A 257 -0.53 13.82 0.17
CA GLN A 257 0.16 13.03 1.19
C GLN A 257 -0.04 11.54 0.96
N ILE A 258 -1.29 11.04 0.92
CA ILE A 258 -1.58 9.60 0.76
C ILE A 258 -1.00 9.06 -0.55
N TYR A 259 -1.05 9.84 -1.63
CA TYR A 259 -0.43 9.45 -2.89
C TYR A 259 1.10 9.35 -2.78
N CYS A 260 1.75 10.37 -2.25
CA CYS A 260 3.20 10.45 -2.17
C CYS A 260 3.79 9.45 -1.16
N ASP A 261 3.13 9.22 -0.03
CA ASP A 261 3.53 8.20 0.94
C ASP A 261 3.48 6.81 0.32
N PHE A 262 2.34 6.46 -0.28
CA PHE A 262 2.10 5.10 -0.74
C PHE A 262 2.75 4.79 -2.09
N SER A 263 2.69 5.72 -3.04
CA SER A 263 3.49 5.60 -4.27
C SER A 263 4.97 5.61 -3.93
N GLY A 264 5.41 6.41 -2.96
CA GLY A 264 6.82 6.47 -2.58
C GLY A 264 7.32 5.16 -1.98
N TYR A 265 6.54 4.56 -1.06
CA TYR A 265 6.85 3.24 -0.51
C TYR A 265 6.83 2.14 -1.58
N SER A 266 5.82 2.15 -2.47
CA SER A 266 5.71 1.20 -3.58
C SER A 266 6.88 1.32 -4.58
N ASP A 267 7.30 2.55 -4.90
CA ASP A 267 8.44 2.81 -5.77
C ASP A 267 9.72 2.23 -5.13
N MET A 268 9.98 2.50 -3.85
CA MET A 268 11.11 1.92 -3.13
C MET A 268 11.08 0.38 -3.13
N ALA A 269 9.92 -0.23 -2.87
CA ALA A 269 9.73 -1.68 -2.93
C ALA A 269 10.09 -2.26 -4.30
N ILE A 270 9.59 -1.65 -5.39
CA ILE A 270 9.92 -2.04 -6.77
C ILE A 270 11.42 -1.86 -7.03
N GLY A 271 12.00 -0.77 -6.53
CA GLY A 271 13.43 -0.49 -6.69
C GLY A 271 14.31 -1.53 -6.03
N PHE A 272 14.03 -1.88 -4.76
CA PHE A 272 14.76 -2.94 -4.06
C PHE A 272 14.56 -4.30 -4.73
N ALA A 273 13.36 -4.63 -5.18
CA ALA A 273 13.11 -5.87 -5.94
C ALA A 273 13.98 -5.94 -7.20
N LEU A 274 14.05 -4.86 -7.99
CA LEU A 274 14.89 -4.79 -9.20
C LEU A 274 16.38 -4.97 -8.91
N LEU A 275 16.88 -4.38 -7.81
CA LEU A 275 18.28 -4.55 -7.38
C LEU A 275 18.58 -5.99 -6.96
N LEU A 276 17.57 -6.76 -6.55
CA LEU A 276 17.66 -8.18 -6.21
C LEU A 276 17.30 -9.11 -7.37
N GLY A 277 17.11 -8.57 -8.59
CA GLY A 277 16.80 -9.37 -9.77
C GLY A 277 15.33 -9.77 -9.93
N PHE A 278 14.42 -9.24 -9.10
CA PHE A 278 12.99 -9.51 -9.15
C PHE A 278 12.22 -8.37 -9.80
N ARG A 279 11.17 -8.69 -10.56
CA ARG A 279 10.28 -7.71 -11.18
C ARG A 279 8.92 -7.72 -10.51
N PHE A 280 8.53 -6.55 -10.02
CA PHE A 280 7.21 -6.30 -9.43
C PHE A 280 6.31 -5.53 -10.39
N PRO A 281 4.97 -5.72 -10.30
CA PRO A 281 4.04 -4.87 -11.00
C PRO A 281 4.03 -3.45 -10.41
N MET A 282 3.75 -2.46 -11.25
CA MET A 282 3.51 -1.09 -10.81
C MET A 282 2.24 -1.00 -9.97
N ASN A 283 2.29 -0.24 -8.89
CA ASN A 283 1.14 -0.06 -8.00
C ASN A 283 0.36 1.24 -8.25
N PHE A 284 1.02 2.26 -8.82
CA PHE A 284 0.43 3.56 -9.11
C PHE A 284 0.77 4.05 -10.52
N ASN A 285 -0.19 4.69 -11.19
CA ASN A 285 -0.02 5.25 -12.54
C ASN A 285 -0.76 6.59 -12.72
N SER A 286 -0.22 7.66 -12.11
CA SER A 286 -0.81 9.01 -12.07
C SER A 286 -2.34 9.03 -11.84
N PRO A 287 -2.81 8.50 -10.70
CA PRO A 287 -4.25 8.29 -10.45
C PRO A 287 -5.12 9.56 -10.49
N TYR A 288 -4.58 10.74 -10.18
CA TYR A 288 -5.36 11.99 -10.23
C TYR A 288 -5.50 12.57 -11.64
N LYS A 289 -4.86 11.97 -12.64
CA LYS A 289 -5.16 12.21 -14.07
C LYS A 289 -6.38 11.43 -14.56
N ALA A 290 -7.00 10.61 -13.72
CA ALA A 290 -8.11 9.76 -14.10
C ALA A 290 -9.34 10.57 -14.52
N ASP A 291 -9.92 10.26 -15.67
CA ASP A 291 -11.12 10.93 -16.18
C ASP A 291 -12.44 10.27 -15.70
N SER A 292 -12.33 9.23 -14.87
CA SER A 292 -13.47 8.55 -14.27
C SER A 292 -13.05 7.67 -13.09
N ILE A 293 -14.01 7.22 -12.27
CA ILE A 293 -13.73 6.36 -11.11
C ILE A 293 -13.20 4.98 -11.51
N THR A 294 -13.66 4.44 -12.64
CA THR A 294 -13.09 3.20 -13.19
C THR A 294 -11.62 3.40 -13.60
N ASP A 295 -11.28 4.52 -14.24
CA ASP A 295 -9.89 4.83 -14.60
C ASP A 295 -9.03 5.06 -13.35
N PHE A 296 -9.58 5.73 -12.33
CA PHE A 296 -8.91 5.91 -11.03
C PHE A 296 -8.51 4.56 -10.41
N TRP A 297 -9.42 3.59 -10.35
CA TRP A 297 -9.15 2.24 -9.81
C TRP A 297 -8.23 1.38 -10.67
N HIS A 298 -7.98 1.75 -11.93
CA HIS A 298 -6.94 1.15 -12.77
C HIS A 298 -5.56 1.79 -12.59
N ARG A 299 -5.49 2.91 -11.85
CA ARG A 299 -4.27 3.70 -11.64
C ARG A 299 -3.87 3.82 -10.17
N TRP A 300 -4.80 3.58 -9.25
CA TRP A 300 -4.62 3.64 -7.80
C TRP A 300 -4.55 2.23 -7.22
N HIS A 301 -3.52 1.96 -6.42
CA HIS A 301 -3.32 0.70 -5.71
C HIS A 301 -3.63 -0.53 -6.59
N ILE A 302 -3.00 -0.57 -7.77
CA ILE A 302 -3.32 -1.49 -8.86
C ILE A 302 -3.24 -2.95 -8.41
N SER A 303 -2.26 -3.30 -7.56
CA SER A 303 -2.14 -4.67 -7.05
C SER A 303 -3.35 -5.09 -6.23
N LEU A 304 -3.87 -4.21 -5.36
CA LEU A 304 -5.08 -4.48 -4.57
C LEU A 304 -6.32 -4.50 -5.47
N SER A 305 -6.48 -3.49 -6.32
CA SER A 305 -7.64 -3.37 -7.23
C SER A 305 -7.79 -4.63 -8.09
N THR A 306 -6.69 -5.10 -8.67
CA THR A 306 -6.69 -6.33 -9.47
C THR A 306 -6.89 -7.58 -8.60
N TRP A 307 -6.36 -7.63 -7.38
CA TRP A 307 -6.61 -8.74 -6.44
C TRP A 307 -8.09 -8.84 -6.07
N LEU A 308 -8.73 -7.72 -5.67
CA LEU A 308 -10.15 -7.66 -5.37
C LEU A 308 -10.98 -8.07 -6.58
N ARG A 309 -10.59 -7.65 -7.79
CA ARG A 309 -11.26 -8.08 -9.02
C ARG A 309 -11.18 -9.60 -9.21
N ASP A 310 -9.99 -10.17 -9.15
CA ASP A 310 -9.74 -11.54 -9.61
C ASP A 310 -10.08 -12.62 -8.56
N TYR A 311 -9.92 -12.30 -7.27
CA TYR A 311 -10.15 -13.24 -6.17
C TYR A 311 -11.49 -13.03 -5.46
N LEU A 312 -12.06 -11.80 -5.47
CA LEU A 312 -13.33 -11.50 -4.81
C LEU A 312 -14.47 -11.27 -5.82
N TYR A 313 -14.39 -10.24 -6.67
CA TYR A 313 -15.47 -9.86 -7.57
C TYR A 313 -15.85 -10.97 -8.57
N ILE A 314 -14.86 -11.61 -9.21
CA ILE A 314 -15.10 -12.74 -10.12
C ILE A 314 -15.69 -13.94 -9.37
N SER A 315 -15.19 -14.23 -8.16
CA SER A 315 -15.72 -15.32 -7.31
C SER A 315 -17.18 -15.11 -6.90
N LEU A 316 -17.61 -13.85 -6.71
CA LEU A 316 -19.02 -13.48 -6.45
C LEU A 316 -19.93 -13.60 -7.69
N GLY A 317 -19.38 -14.01 -8.84
CA GLY A 317 -20.08 -14.18 -10.11
C GLY A 317 -19.81 -13.08 -11.13
N GLY A 318 -19.04 -12.05 -10.77
CA GLY A 318 -18.66 -10.94 -11.65
C GLY A 318 -19.85 -10.34 -12.39
N ASN A 319 -19.79 -10.40 -13.73
CA ASN A 319 -20.85 -9.93 -14.63
C ASN A 319 -21.84 -11.02 -15.10
N ARG A 320 -21.67 -12.27 -14.66
CA ARG A 320 -22.34 -13.44 -15.28
C ARG A 320 -23.80 -13.62 -14.85
N LYS A 321 -24.19 -13.07 -13.69
CA LYS A 321 -25.51 -13.28 -13.07
C LYS A 321 -26.49 -12.10 -13.27
N GLY A 322 -26.40 -11.42 -14.42
CA GLY A 322 -27.28 -10.31 -14.78
C GLY A 322 -26.87 -8.93 -14.23
N LYS A 323 -27.59 -7.88 -14.67
CA LYS A 323 -27.26 -6.47 -14.38
C LYS A 323 -27.35 -6.13 -12.89
N VAL A 324 -28.42 -6.54 -12.21
CA VAL A 324 -28.62 -6.25 -10.78
C VAL A 324 -27.51 -6.87 -9.93
N ARG A 325 -27.23 -8.18 -10.13
CA ARG A 325 -26.17 -8.87 -9.39
C ARG A 325 -24.79 -8.27 -9.66
N THR A 326 -24.56 -7.77 -10.87
CA THR A 326 -23.32 -7.06 -11.22
C THR A 326 -23.11 -5.82 -10.37
N TYR A 327 -24.14 -5.00 -10.16
CA TYR A 327 -24.04 -3.80 -9.32
C TYR A 327 -23.87 -4.16 -7.84
N ILE A 328 -24.62 -5.16 -7.35
CA ILE A 328 -24.45 -5.67 -5.98
C ILE A 328 -23.01 -6.17 -5.77
N ASN A 329 -22.48 -6.96 -6.71
CA ASN A 329 -21.11 -7.47 -6.62
C ASN A 329 -20.07 -6.34 -6.62
N LEU A 330 -20.29 -5.26 -7.39
CA LEU A 330 -19.41 -4.08 -7.36
C LEU A 330 -19.43 -3.40 -5.99
N CYS A 331 -20.62 -3.11 -5.46
CA CYS A 331 -20.76 -2.49 -4.13
C CYS A 331 -20.16 -3.37 -3.03
N LEU A 332 -20.46 -4.68 -3.02
CA LEU A 332 -19.89 -5.61 -2.04
C LEU A 332 -18.36 -5.70 -2.13
N THR A 333 -17.81 -5.71 -3.35
CA THR A 333 -16.35 -5.73 -3.53
C THR A 333 -15.70 -4.48 -2.94
N MET A 334 -16.30 -3.30 -3.16
CA MET A 334 -15.76 -2.05 -2.63
C MET A 334 -16.01 -1.88 -1.12
N LEU A 335 -17.13 -2.37 -0.58
CA LEU A 335 -17.39 -2.38 0.86
C LEU A 335 -16.38 -3.27 1.61
N LEU A 336 -16.14 -4.48 1.10
CA LEU A 336 -15.13 -5.39 1.64
C LEU A 336 -13.71 -4.84 1.45
N GLY A 337 -13.45 -4.16 0.32
CA GLY A 337 -12.21 -3.42 0.09
C GLY A 337 -12.02 -2.28 1.10
N GLY A 338 -13.08 -1.54 1.42
CA GLY A 338 -13.10 -0.53 2.48
C GLY A 338 -12.76 -1.13 3.84
N LEU A 339 -13.49 -2.16 4.26
CA LEU A 339 -13.22 -2.87 5.52
C LEU A 339 -11.79 -3.41 5.61
N TRP A 340 -11.23 -3.89 4.50
CA TRP A 340 -9.83 -4.32 4.45
C TRP A 340 -8.85 -3.19 4.81
N HIS A 341 -9.15 -1.95 4.43
CA HIS A 341 -8.34 -0.80 4.81
C HIS A 341 -8.39 -0.53 6.31
N GLY A 342 -9.56 -0.58 6.95
CA GLY A 342 -9.66 -0.41 8.39
C GLY A 342 -11.04 -0.79 8.95
N ALA A 343 -11.07 -1.07 10.25
CA ALA A 343 -12.26 -1.58 10.95
C ALA A 343 -13.09 -0.45 11.58
N SER A 344 -13.66 0.44 10.76
CA SER A 344 -14.53 1.53 11.22
C SER A 344 -15.62 1.89 10.19
N TRP A 345 -16.64 2.63 10.63
CA TRP A 345 -17.72 3.12 9.76
C TRP A 345 -17.24 4.03 8.64
N ASN A 346 -16.18 4.80 8.90
CA ASN A 346 -15.51 5.63 7.91
C ASN A 346 -15.07 4.81 6.68
N PHE A 347 -14.45 3.65 6.89
CA PHE A 347 -14.01 2.76 5.81
C PHE A 347 -15.16 2.06 5.09
N VAL A 348 -16.24 1.72 5.82
CA VAL A 348 -17.47 1.19 5.22
C VAL A 348 -18.08 2.21 4.27
N ILE A 349 -18.20 3.47 4.71
CA ILE A 349 -18.79 4.57 3.92
C ILE A 349 -17.90 4.91 2.72
N TRP A 350 -16.58 4.98 2.93
CA TRP A 350 -15.61 5.16 1.85
C TRP A 350 -15.75 4.07 0.76
N GLY A 351 -15.82 2.80 1.16
CA GLY A 351 -16.04 1.68 0.25
C GLY A 351 -17.40 1.74 -0.44
N GLY A 352 -18.44 2.14 0.30
CA GLY A 352 -19.79 2.34 -0.21
C GLY A 352 -19.84 3.40 -1.31
N PHE A 353 -19.24 4.58 -1.09
CA PHE A 353 -19.19 5.64 -2.10
C PHE A 353 -18.49 5.21 -3.37
N HIS A 354 -17.32 4.55 -3.27
CA HIS A 354 -16.64 4.04 -4.45
C HIS A 354 -17.46 2.95 -5.17
N GLY A 355 -18.13 2.06 -4.42
CA GLY A 355 -19.00 1.03 -4.99
C GLY A 355 -20.18 1.61 -5.78
N ILE A 356 -20.87 2.59 -5.19
CA ILE A 356 -21.98 3.32 -5.82
C ILE A 356 -21.47 4.08 -7.05
N ALA A 357 -20.33 4.77 -6.97
CA ALA A 357 -19.80 5.52 -8.10
C ALA A 357 -19.40 4.61 -9.27
N LEU A 358 -18.79 3.44 -9.00
CA LEU A 358 -18.52 2.43 -10.04
C LEU A 358 -19.81 1.88 -10.66
N ALA A 359 -20.83 1.61 -9.85
CA ALA A 359 -22.14 1.16 -10.33
C ALA A 359 -22.83 2.22 -11.20
N ALA A 360 -22.87 3.47 -10.74
CA ALA A 360 -23.45 4.62 -11.44
C ALA A 360 -22.72 4.89 -12.76
N GLN A 361 -21.38 4.89 -12.76
CA GLN A 361 -20.60 5.05 -13.99
C GLN A 361 -20.90 3.94 -14.99
N LYS A 362 -20.97 2.69 -14.53
CA LYS A 362 -21.29 1.55 -15.40
C LYS A 362 -22.70 1.63 -15.97
N PHE A 363 -23.67 2.04 -15.16
CA PHE A 363 -25.04 2.29 -15.59
C PHE A 363 -25.08 3.38 -16.67
N TRP A 364 -24.43 4.52 -16.44
CA TRP A 364 -24.40 5.65 -17.37
C TRP A 364 -23.75 5.27 -18.71
N ARG A 365 -22.67 4.49 -18.68
CA ARG A 365 -22.01 4.00 -19.91
C ARG A 365 -22.89 3.06 -20.71
N ASN A 366 -23.61 2.16 -20.03
CA ASN A 366 -24.53 1.25 -20.69
C ASN A 366 -25.70 2.01 -21.32
N LEU A 367 -26.24 3.03 -20.63
CA LEU A 367 -27.31 3.88 -21.16
C LEU A 367 -26.87 4.64 -22.41
N LEU A 368 -25.65 5.18 -22.40
CA LEU A 368 -25.07 5.91 -23.53
C LEU A 368 -24.43 5.01 -24.61
N HIS A 369 -24.55 3.69 -24.51
CA HIS A 369 -23.92 2.71 -25.42
C HIS A 369 -22.41 2.97 -25.65
N LYS A 370 -21.72 3.52 -24.64
CA LYS A 370 -20.30 3.87 -24.76
C LYS A 370 -19.42 2.63 -24.62
N PRO A 371 -18.45 2.41 -25.52
CA PRO A 371 -17.57 1.25 -25.44
C PRO A 371 -16.68 1.27 -24.19
N LYS A 372 -16.22 0.07 -23.81
CA LYS A 372 -15.12 -0.29 -22.86
C LYS A 372 -14.01 0.75 -22.72
N THR A 373 -13.60 1.28 -23.85
CA THR A 373 -12.37 2.05 -24.05
C THR A 373 -12.64 3.54 -24.28
N ALA A 374 -13.90 3.99 -24.21
CA ALA A 374 -14.23 5.39 -24.40
C ALA A 374 -13.56 6.26 -23.33
N THR A 375 -12.70 7.17 -23.75
CA THR A 375 -12.04 8.18 -22.92
C THR A 375 -12.56 9.57 -23.27
N SER A 376 -12.51 10.47 -22.28
CA SER A 376 -12.86 11.87 -22.49
C SER A 376 -11.74 12.58 -23.27
N LYS A 377 -12.12 13.50 -24.17
CA LYS A 377 -11.17 14.27 -25.02
C LYS A 377 -11.37 15.77 -24.83
N GLY A 378 -10.30 16.55 -25.05
CA GLY A 378 -10.32 18.01 -24.99
C GLY A 378 -10.82 18.54 -23.65
N ILE A 379 -11.66 19.59 -23.69
CA ILE A 379 -12.21 20.23 -22.49
C ILE A 379 -13.08 19.28 -21.64
N ARG A 380 -13.74 18.29 -22.26
CA ARG A 380 -14.50 17.27 -21.52
C ARG A 380 -13.59 16.43 -20.63
N LYS A 381 -12.36 16.17 -21.05
CA LYS A 381 -11.37 15.45 -20.23
C LYS A 381 -11.00 16.27 -19.00
N PHE A 382 -10.75 17.56 -19.17
CA PHE A 382 -10.43 18.45 -18.06
C PHE A 382 -11.51 18.43 -16.98
N PHE A 383 -12.79 18.63 -17.35
CA PHE A 383 -13.89 18.57 -16.40
C PHE A 383 -14.10 17.17 -15.80
N ALA A 384 -13.94 16.11 -16.60
CA ALA A 384 -14.08 14.74 -16.10
C ALA A 384 -12.98 14.40 -15.08
N VAL A 385 -11.75 14.85 -15.31
CA VAL A 385 -10.64 14.74 -14.34
C VAL A 385 -10.94 15.56 -13.08
N LEU A 386 -11.41 16.80 -13.23
CA LEU A 386 -11.74 17.67 -12.11
C LEU A 386 -12.83 17.07 -11.21
N ILE A 387 -13.91 16.54 -11.81
CA ILE A 387 -15.00 15.90 -11.07
C ILE A 387 -14.51 14.61 -10.39
N THR A 388 -13.75 13.79 -11.10
CA THR A 388 -13.21 12.53 -10.56
C THR A 388 -12.27 12.80 -9.39
N PHE A 389 -11.38 13.79 -9.53
CA PHE A 389 -10.43 14.19 -8.49
C PHE A 389 -11.16 14.71 -7.23
N ASN A 390 -12.15 15.59 -7.38
CA ASN A 390 -12.90 16.11 -6.23
C ASN A 390 -13.76 15.02 -5.57
N PHE A 391 -14.35 14.10 -6.33
CA PHE A 391 -15.03 12.95 -5.74
C PHE A 391 -14.07 12.08 -4.92
N VAL A 392 -12.87 11.80 -5.44
CA VAL A 392 -11.85 11.03 -4.72
C VAL A 392 -11.40 11.77 -3.46
N CYS A 393 -11.20 13.09 -3.53
CA CYS A 393 -10.89 13.93 -2.36
C CYS A 393 -12.01 13.91 -1.32
N PHE A 394 -13.26 13.97 -1.74
CA PHE A 394 -14.41 13.81 -0.84
C PHE A 394 -14.39 12.45 -0.14
N CYS A 395 -14.11 11.36 -0.86
CA CYS A 395 -13.95 10.05 -0.23
C CYS A 395 -12.80 10.06 0.79
N TRP A 396 -11.69 10.74 0.50
CA TRP A 396 -10.55 10.81 1.41
C TRP A 396 -10.83 11.44 2.78
N ILE A 397 -11.87 12.27 2.91
CA ILE A 397 -12.34 12.77 4.21
C ILE A 397 -12.63 11.59 5.15
N PHE A 398 -13.38 10.60 4.69
CA PHE A 398 -13.71 9.42 5.49
C PHE A 398 -12.49 8.53 5.71
N PHE A 399 -11.58 8.42 4.74
CA PHE A 399 -10.43 7.55 4.85
C PHE A 399 -9.41 8.04 5.90
N ARG A 400 -9.25 9.36 6.07
CA ARG A 400 -8.24 9.94 6.98
C ARG A 400 -8.73 10.20 8.39
N ASN A 401 -9.99 10.58 8.56
CA ASN A 401 -10.52 10.90 9.88
C ASN A 401 -10.55 9.64 10.77
N THR A 402 -10.13 9.78 12.02
CA THR A 402 -10.06 8.69 12.99
C THR A 402 -11.45 8.25 13.45
N THR A 403 -12.40 9.17 13.52
CA THR A 403 -13.80 8.92 13.92
C THR A 403 -14.77 9.36 12.83
N PHE A 404 -15.97 8.77 12.84
CA PHE A 404 -17.00 9.13 11.88
C PHE A 404 -17.53 10.55 12.15
N GLU A 405 -17.59 10.93 13.42
CA GLU A 405 -18.00 12.25 13.89
C GLU A 405 -17.06 13.33 13.35
N ALA A 406 -15.74 13.11 13.36
CA ALA A 406 -14.77 14.04 12.80
C ALA A 406 -14.96 14.24 11.29
N SER A 407 -15.26 13.17 10.53
CA SER A 407 -15.62 13.26 9.11
C SER A 407 -16.83 14.18 8.88
N VAL A 408 -17.87 14.03 9.70
CA VAL A 408 -19.09 14.85 9.61
C VAL A 408 -18.81 16.31 9.98
N VAL A 409 -18.00 16.56 11.01
CA VAL A 409 -17.59 17.91 11.41
C VAL A 409 -16.81 18.60 10.28
N MET A 410 -15.84 17.92 9.67
CA MET A 410 -15.06 18.44 8.55
C MET A 410 -15.96 18.80 7.36
N LEU A 411 -16.91 17.92 7.00
CA LEU A 411 -17.89 18.20 5.96
C LEU A 411 -18.77 19.42 6.29
N LYS A 412 -19.20 19.53 7.55
CA LYS A 412 -19.99 20.68 8.01
C LYS A 412 -19.18 21.97 7.88
N GLN A 413 -17.92 22.00 8.31
CA GLN A 413 -17.08 23.18 8.17
C GLN A 413 -16.93 23.62 6.70
N ILE A 414 -16.62 22.68 5.80
CA ILE A 414 -16.49 22.94 4.36
C ILE A 414 -17.78 23.54 3.77
N CYS A 415 -18.94 23.05 4.18
CA CYS A 415 -20.23 23.47 3.60
C CYS A 415 -20.84 24.72 4.27
N THR A 416 -20.68 24.91 5.58
CA THR A 416 -21.44 25.93 6.34
C THR A 416 -20.59 27.08 6.87
N ALA A 417 -19.27 26.94 6.98
CA ALA A 417 -18.37 27.93 7.56
C ALA A 417 -17.12 28.12 6.70
N PHE A 418 -17.29 28.37 5.41
CA PHE A 418 -16.19 28.37 4.43
C PHE A 418 -15.14 29.46 4.70
N HIS A 419 -15.54 30.69 5.07
CA HIS A 419 -14.65 31.83 5.36
C HIS A 419 -13.50 32.04 4.33
N PRO A 420 -13.81 32.34 3.04
CA PRO A 420 -12.80 32.54 1.99
C PRO A 420 -11.80 33.67 2.28
N GLU A 421 -12.16 34.63 3.13
CA GLU A 421 -11.31 35.74 3.57
C GLU A 421 -10.01 35.29 4.26
N VAL A 422 -9.99 34.10 4.89
CA VAL A 422 -8.77 33.60 5.56
C VAL A 422 -7.78 32.96 4.60
N PHE A 423 -8.10 32.86 3.29
CA PHE A 423 -7.26 32.15 2.31
C PHE A 423 -5.84 32.73 2.19
N MET A 424 -5.68 34.06 2.22
CA MET A 424 -4.35 34.66 2.14
C MET A 424 -3.54 34.39 3.41
N GLN A 425 -4.18 34.45 4.58
CA GLN A 425 -3.55 34.12 5.87
C GLN A 425 -3.12 32.64 5.91
N LEU A 426 -3.94 31.75 5.34
CA LEU A 426 -3.62 30.33 5.19
C LEU A 426 -2.38 30.12 4.31
N ILE A 427 -2.28 30.81 3.16
CA ILE A 427 -1.09 30.72 2.30
C ILE A 427 0.13 31.28 3.03
N GLU A 428 0.03 32.44 3.67
CA GLU A 428 1.15 33.07 4.37
C GLU A 428 1.65 32.21 5.55
N GLY A 429 0.72 31.68 6.36
CA GLY A 429 1.02 30.83 7.51
C GLY A 429 1.64 29.49 7.14
N TYR A 430 1.31 28.95 5.96
CA TYR A 430 1.74 27.62 5.51
C TYR A 430 2.47 27.63 4.17
N TRP A 431 3.14 28.73 3.80
CA TRP A 431 3.66 28.92 2.44
C TRP A 431 4.58 27.79 1.95
N LYS A 432 5.41 27.22 2.84
CA LYS A 432 6.28 26.07 2.52
C LYS A 432 5.47 24.84 2.13
N VAL A 433 4.37 24.59 2.83
CA VAL A 433 3.44 23.49 2.55
C VAL A 433 2.79 23.72 1.18
N PHE A 434 2.31 24.93 0.90
CA PHE A 434 1.70 25.27 -0.39
C PHE A 434 2.68 25.16 -1.56
N VAL A 435 3.94 25.56 -1.37
CA VAL A 435 5.00 25.36 -2.37
C VAL A 435 5.23 23.87 -2.64
N LEU A 436 5.34 23.04 -1.60
CA LEU A 436 5.49 21.59 -1.76
C LEU A 436 4.26 20.92 -2.36
N MET A 437 3.06 21.38 -2.02
CA MET A 437 1.81 20.94 -2.66
C MET A 437 1.81 21.29 -4.14
N GLY A 438 2.20 22.53 -4.49
CA GLY A 438 2.37 22.98 -5.87
C GLY A 438 3.35 22.10 -6.63
N ILE A 439 4.55 21.87 -6.10
CA ILE A 439 5.56 20.97 -6.69
C ILE A 439 5.00 19.56 -6.86
N GLY A 440 4.36 19.00 -5.82
CA GLY A 440 3.82 17.64 -5.86
C GLY A 440 2.72 17.47 -6.90
N TYR A 441 1.78 18.41 -7.01
CA TYR A 441 0.76 18.36 -8.06
C TYR A 441 1.34 18.62 -9.45
N LEU A 442 2.27 19.57 -9.62
CA LEU A 442 2.95 19.80 -10.88
C LEU A 442 3.66 18.52 -11.37
N LEU A 443 4.40 17.85 -10.50
CA LEU A 443 5.05 16.57 -10.81
C LEU A 443 4.04 15.47 -11.09
N HIS A 444 2.92 15.41 -10.36
CA HIS A 444 1.87 14.42 -10.58
C HIS A 444 1.23 14.56 -11.97
N PHE A 445 0.91 15.80 -12.36
CA PHE A 445 0.25 16.11 -13.63
C PHE A 445 1.22 16.24 -14.81
N ALA A 446 2.54 16.26 -14.56
CA ALA A 446 3.56 16.26 -15.60
C ALA A 446 3.43 15.04 -16.55
N PRO A 447 3.78 15.18 -17.84
CA PRO A 447 3.70 14.08 -18.80
C PRO A 447 4.59 12.89 -18.40
N ASP A 448 4.12 11.67 -18.64
CA ASP A 448 4.87 10.44 -18.29
C ASP A 448 6.22 10.36 -19.05
N SER A 449 6.34 11.07 -20.18
CA SER A 449 7.60 11.21 -20.93
C SER A 449 8.71 11.88 -20.11
N TRP A 450 8.39 12.77 -19.18
CA TRP A 450 9.36 13.42 -18.29
C TRP A 450 9.91 12.42 -17.27
N GLN A 451 9.05 11.65 -16.62
CA GLN A 451 9.48 10.58 -15.71
C GLN A 451 10.37 9.57 -16.44
N ASN A 452 9.97 9.15 -17.65
CA ASN A 452 10.76 8.25 -18.48
C ASN A 452 12.11 8.85 -18.89
N ALA A 453 12.17 10.16 -19.17
CA ALA A 453 13.41 10.85 -19.46
C ALA A 453 14.35 10.91 -18.24
N CYS A 454 13.82 11.24 -17.05
CA CYS A 454 14.58 11.24 -15.80
C CYS A 454 15.12 9.84 -15.47
N CYS A 455 14.28 8.80 -15.60
CA CYS A 455 14.69 7.42 -15.39
C CYS A 455 15.83 7.02 -16.36
N ARG A 456 15.67 7.30 -17.66
CA ARG A 456 16.75 7.07 -18.64
C ARG A 456 18.03 7.85 -18.31
N GLY A 457 17.90 9.07 -17.80
CA GLY A 457 19.02 9.86 -17.31
C GLY A 457 19.79 9.13 -16.20
N VAL A 458 19.08 8.68 -15.15
CA VAL A 458 19.67 7.92 -14.04
C VAL A 458 20.29 6.60 -14.51
N VAL A 459 19.63 5.88 -15.44
CA VAL A 459 20.18 4.65 -16.02
C VAL A 459 21.53 4.90 -16.66
N LYS A 460 21.67 5.99 -17.44
CA LYS A 460 22.91 6.36 -18.13
C LYS A 460 24.01 6.93 -17.23
N LEU A 461 23.69 7.43 -16.04
CA LEU A 461 24.70 7.98 -15.13
C LEU A 461 25.75 6.92 -14.74
N PRO A 462 27.03 7.26 -14.59
CA PRO A 462 28.01 6.35 -14.00
C PRO A 462 27.66 6.05 -12.53
N LEU A 463 28.24 4.99 -11.96
CA LEU A 463 27.98 4.59 -10.57
C LEU A 463 28.20 5.73 -9.57
N LEU A 464 29.28 6.51 -9.75
CA LEU A 464 29.57 7.69 -8.93
C LEU A 464 28.46 8.76 -9.04
N GLY A 465 27.91 8.98 -10.23
CA GLY A 465 26.80 9.91 -10.43
C GLY A 465 25.52 9.45 -9.73
N LYS A 466 25.22 8.15 -9.81
CA LYS A 466 24.10 7.53 -9.07
C LYS A 466 24.27 7.68 -7.56
N ALA A 467 25.49 7.43 -7.05
CA ALA A 467 25.82 7.56 -5.63
C ALA A 467 25.71 9.01 -5.13
N LEU A 468 26.26 9.97 -5.88
CA LEU A 468 26.15 11.39 -5.57
C LEU A 468 24.69 11.84 -5.50
N LEU A 469 23.86 11.41 -6.45
CA LEU A 469 22.44 11.76 -6.47
C LEU A 469 21.71 11.23 -5.22
N LEU A 470 22.03 10.00 -4.79
CA LEU A 470 21.50 9.43 -3.55
C LEU A 470 21.98 10.22 -2.31
N VAL A 471 23.26 10.61 -2.26
CA VAL A 471 23.81 11.41 -1.15
C VAL A 471 23.13 12.78 -1.06
N VAL A 472 22.97 13.48 -2.19
CA VAL A 472 22.26 14.77 -2.24
C VAL A 472 20.81 14.62 -1.75
N LEU A 473 20.13 13.55 -2.15
CA LEU A 473 18.78 13.29 -1.68
C LEU A 473 18.74 12.99 -0.18
N ILE A 474 19.64 12.16 0.33
CA ILE A 474 19.73 11.86 1.78
C ILE A 474 20.00 13.14 2.57
N TYR A 475 20.92 13.98 2.09
CA TYR A 475 21.18 15.29 2.70
C TYR A 475 19.92 16.15 2.73
N LEU A 476 19.21 16.26 1.61
CA LEU A 476 17.95 17.02 1.52
C LEU A 476 16.87 16.46 2.45
N VAL A 477 16.75 15.13 2.56
CA VAL A 477 15.85 14.49 3.53
C VAL A 477 16.23 14.89 4.96
N ILE A 478 17.52 14.86 5.31
CA ILE A 478 17.99 15.25 6.66
C ILE A 478 17.64 16.72 6.96
N GLN A 479 17.71 17.62 5.96
CA GLN A 479 17.37 19.03 6.16
C GLN A 479 15.86 19.29 6.34
N ILE A 480 15.02 18.41 5.78
CA ILE A 480 13.55 18.60 5.75
C ILE A 480 12.86 17.80 6.86
N LYS A 481 13.46 16.68 7.27
CA LYS A 481 12.88 15.77 8.26
C LYS A 481 12.76 16.47 9.62
N SER A 482 11.59 16.37 10.23
CA SER A 482 11.41 16.67 11.65
C SER A 482 12.09 15.61 12.53
N SER A 483 12.22 15.86 13.83
CA SER A 483 12.91 14.96 14.76
C SER A 483 12.37 13.51 14.75
N ASP A 484 11.09 13.34 14.43
CA ASP A 484 10.38 12.06 14.51
C ASP A 484 10.24 11.36 13.14
N ILE A 485 10.25 10.03 13.15
CA ILE A 485 9.98 9.20 11.96
C ILE A 485 8.47 9.12 11.77
N GLN A 486 7.97 9.62 10.64
CA GLN A 486 6.56 9.44 10.29
C GLN A 486 6.31 7.99 9.83
N PRO A 487 5.40 7.26 10.49
CA PRO A 487 5.08 5.90 10.10
C PRO A 487 4.44 5.89 8.70
N PHE A 488 4.50 4.75 8.03
CA PHE A 488 3.77 4.55 6.80
C PHE A 488 2.26 4.66 7.06
N ILE A 489 1.52 5.35 6.20
CA ILE A 489 0.14 5.75 6.49
C ILE A 489 -0.79 4.57 6.76
N TYR A 490 -0.59 3.42 6.09
CA TYR A 490 -1.42 2.24 6.34
C TYR A 490 -1.15 1.55 7.66
N PHE A 491 -0.08 1.88 8.38
CA PHE A 491 0.14 1.32 9.72
C PHE A 491 -0.82 1.92 10.75
N GLN A 492 -1.53 3.00 10.38
CA GLN A 492 -2.52 3.66 11.23
C GLN A 492 -3.91 3.01 11.14
N PHE A 493 -4.15 2.04 10.24
CA PHE A 493 -5.50 1.54 9.89
C PHE A 493 -5.72 0.02 10.01
#